data_AF-N0BDB6-F1
#
_entry.id   AF-N0BDB6-F1
#
_cell.length_a   1.000
_cell.length_b   1.000
_cell.length_c   1.000
_cell.angle_alpha   90.00
_cell.angle_beta   90.00
_cell.angle_gamma   90.00
#
_symmetry.space_group_name_H-M   'P 1'
#
loop_
_entity.id
_entity.type
_entity.pdbx_description
1 polymer ?
#
loop_
_entity_poly.entity_id
_entity_poly.type
_entity_poly.pdbx_seq_one_letter_code
_entity_poly.pdbx_strand_id
1 'polypeptide(L)'
;MFLVQMKRIRFPDGSENVILLEDEKTGAKFLAKRPTKDQLMWISTGKYEIVEELTLEEIEKRVKEIEKKVEKEIEKESEENNYDQ
;
A
#
# COMPACT_ATOMS: atom_id res chain seq x y z
N MET A 1 -19.11 7.73 6.64
CA MET A 1 -17.78 8.35 6.68
C MET A 1 -16.83 7.22 6.35
N PHE A 2 -15.94 7.37 5.38
CA PHE A 2 -14.92 6.34 5.14
C PHE A 2 -13.76 6.66 6.07
N LEU A 3 -13.38 5.73 6.94
CA LEU A 3 -12.11 5.82 7.63
C LEU A 3 -11.05 5.38 6.62
N VAL A 4 -10.38 6.35 5.99
CA VAL A 4 -9.35 6.07 4.98
C VAL A 4 -8.08 5.69 5.72
N GLN A 5 -7.98 4.41 6.06
CA GLN A 5 -6.76 3.78 6.57
C GLN A 5 -6.35 2.69 5.58
N MET A 6 -5.11 2.74 5.10
CA MET A 6 -4.55 1.61 4.37
C MET A 6 -4.04 0.59 5.38
N LYS A 7 -4.49 -0.66 5.24
CA LYS A 7 -4.01 -1.77 6.06
C LYS A 7 -3.30 -2.77 5.19
N ARG A 8 -2.03 -3.05 5.49
CA ARG A 8 -1.31 -4.18 4.90
C ARG A 8 -1.64 -5.42 5.71
N ILE A 9 -2.18 -6.43 5.05
CA ILE A 9 -2.58 -7.69 5.67
C ILE A 9 -1.74 -8.84 5.14
N ARG A 10 -1.50 -9.83 6.00
CA ARG A 10 -0.86 -11.10 5.67
C ARG A 10 -1.82 -12.26 5.88
N PHE A 11 -1.94 -13.09 4.87
CA PHE A 11 -2.75 -14.29 4.88
C PHE A 11 -1.98 -15.50 5.45
N PRO A 12 -2.68 -16.58 5.86
CA PRO A 12 -2.05 -17.80 6.38
C PRO A 12 -1.08 -18.51 5.43
N ASP A 13 -1.20 -18.29 4.12
CA ASP A 13 -0.28 -18.81 3.11
C ASP A 13 1.00 -17.95 2.96
N GLY A 14 1.15 -16.90 3.78
CA GLY A 14 2.26 -15.96 3.75
C GLY A 14 2.12 -14.86 2.70
N SER A 15 1.09 -14.91 1.85
CA SER A 15 0.84 -13.85 0.88
C SER A 15 0.33 -12.58 1.55
N GLU A 16 0.63 -11.43 0.96
CA GLU A 16 0.25 -10.13 1.49
C GLU A 16 -0.62 -9.34 0.52
N ASN A 17 -1.53 -8.56 1.07
CA ASN A 17 -2.41 -7.68 0.31
C ASN A 17 -2.64 -6.37 1.07
N VAL A 18 -3.21 -5.38 0.40
CA VAL A 18 -3.50 -4.07 0.98
C VAL A 18 -5.01 -3.84 0.91
N ILE A 19 -5.62 -3.54 2.05
CA ILE A 19 -6.96 -2.97 2.14
C ILE A 19 -6.81 -1.46 1.95
N LEU A 20 -7.39 -0.94 0.87
CA LEU A 20 -7.34 0.48 0.49
C LEU A 20 -8.42 1.30 1.18
N LEU A 21 -9.61 0.73 1.34
CA LEU A 21 -10.77 1.36 1.96
C LEU A 21 -11.61 0.31 2.68
N GLU A 22 -12.14 0.68 3.85
CA GLU A 22 -13.12 -0.09 4.61
C GLU A 22 -14.35 0.80 4.85
N ASP A 23 -15.50 0.39 4.31
CA ASP A 23 -16.78 1.06 4.58
C ASP A 23 -17.28 0.64 5.96
N GLU A 24 -17.34 1.58 6.90
CA GLU A 24 -17.78 1.32 8.27
C GLU A 24 -19.25 0.90 8.39
N LYS A 25 -20.10 1.31 7.45
CA LYS A 25 -21.54 0.97 7.47
C LYS A 25 -21.81 -0.41 6.93
N THR A 26 -21.09 -0.80 5.88
CA THR A 26 -21.35 -2.06 5.16
C THR A 26 -20.30 -3.14 5.43
N GLY A 27 -19.16 -2.77 6.01
CA GLY A 27 -17.99 -3.63 6.14
C GLY A 27 -17.28 -3.92 4.82
N ALA A 28 -17.65 -3.24 3.72
CA ALA A 28 -17.08 -3.49 2.41
C ALA A 28 -15.60 -3.09 2.39
N LYS A 29 -14.74 -4.01 1.93
CA LYS A 29 -13.29 -3.83 1.84
C LYS A 29 -12.86 -3.76 0.39
N PHE A 30 -12.13 -2.72 0.02
CA PHE A 30 -11.49 -2.59 -1.29
C PHE A 30 -10.03 -3.06 -1.19
N LEU A 31 -9.65 -4.02 -2.02
CA LEU A 31 -8.30 -4.60 -2.00
C LEU A 31 -7.50 -4.13 -3.22
N ALA A 32 -6.20 -3.92 -3.03
CA ALA A 32 -5.30 -3.53 -4.12
C ALA A 32 -5.14 -4.62 -5.18
N LYS A 33 -5.22 -5.90 -4.78
CA LYS A 33 -5.16 -7.05 -5.69
C LYS A 33 -6.40 -7.90 -5.55
N ARG A 34 -6.88 -8.44 -6.67
CA ARG A 34 -7.98 -9.41 -6.70
C ARG A 34 -7.58 -10.64 -5.86
N PRO A 35 -8.28 -10.93 -4.76
CA PRO A 35 -7.96 -12.08 -3.91
C PRO A 35 -8.38 -13.41 -4.57
N THR A 36 -7.72 -14.49 -4.18
CA THR A 36 -8.15 -15.86 -4.49
C THR A 36 -9.41 -16.24 -3.69
N LYS A 37 -10.01 -17.39 -4.00
CA LYS A 37 -11.18 -17.90 -3.26
C LYS A 37 -10.86 -18.15 -1.78
N ASP A 38 -9.69 -18.71 -1.48
CA ASP A 38 -9.26 -18.97 -0.11
C ASP A 38 -8.98 -17.67 0.64
N GLN A 39 -8.35 -16.69 -0.01
CA GLN A 39 -8.12 -15.37 0.55
C GLN A 39 -9.44 -14.63 0.84
N LEU A 40 -10.44 -14.71 -0.05
CA LEU A 40 -11.78 -14.17 0.21
C LEU A 40 -12.41 -14.79 1.46
N MET A 41 -12.28 -16.12 1.62
CA MET A 41 -12.76 -16.81 2.81
C MET A 41 -12.01 -16.38 4.07
N TRP A 42 -10.70 -16.17 3.99
CA TRP A 42 -9.92 -15.67 5.12
C TRP A 42 -10.28 -14.23 5.48
N ILE A 43 -10.57 -13.37 4.49
CA ILE A 43 -11.06 -12.01 4.74
C ILE A 43 -12.41 -12.04 5.44
N SER A 44 -13.35 -12.88 5.00
CA SER A 44 -14.69 -12.96 5.58
C SER A 44 -14.69 -13.56 6.99
N THR A 45 -13.73 -14.42 7.30
CA THR A 45 -13.57 -15.05 8.62
C THR A 45 -12.60 -14.30 9.56
N GLY A 46 -11.99 -13.20 9.10
CA GLY A 46 -11.00 -12.46 9.88
C GLY A 46 -9.68 -13.21 10.08
N LYS A 47 -9.39 -14.21 9.24
CA LYS A 47 -8.18 -15.05 9.32
C LYS A 47 -7.01 -14.41 8.56
N TYR A 48 -6.57 -13.24 9.02
CA TYR A 48 -5.39 -12.55 8.50
C TYR A 48 -4.73 -11.74 9.62
N GLU A 49 -3.45 -11.46 9.47
CA GLU A 49 -2.68 -10.58 10.34
C GLU A 49 -2.64 -9.18 9.74
N ILE A 50 -2.77 -8.14 10.56
CA ILE A 50 -2.50 -6.76 10.14
C ILE A 50 -1.00 -6.50 10.38
N VAL A 51 -0.26 -6.34 9.29
CA VAL A 51 1.20 -6.13 9.31
C VAL A 51 1.54 -4.65 9.49
N GLU A 52 0.72 -3.77 8.93
CA GLU A 52 0.92 -2.32 8.99
C GLU A 52 -0.43 -1.61 8.84
N GLU A 53 -0.63 -0.55 9.62
CA GLU A 53 -1.74 0.39 9.45
C GLU A 53 -1.16 1.78 9.18
N LEU A 54 -1.63 2.42 8.11
CA LEU A 54 -1.22 3.76 7.72
C LEU A 54 -2.42 4.68 7.60
N THR A 55 -2.30 5.83 8.23
CA THR A 55 -3.20 6.98 8.03
C THR A 55 -2.93 7.63 6.66
N LEU A 56 -3.92 8.38 6.16
CA LEU A 56 -3.77 9.17 4.94
C LEU A 56 -2.54 10.11 5.01
N GLU A 57 -2.33 10.77 6.15
CA GLU A 57 -1.21 11.70 6.38
C GLU A 57 0.16 11.00 6.28
N GLU A 58 0.28 9.79 6.82
CA GLU A 58 1.52 8.99 6.72
C GLU A 58 1.78 8.53 5.29
N ILE A 59 0.72 8.18 4.55
CA ILE A 59 0.80 7.82 3.13
C ILE A 59 1.27 9.03 2.32
N GLU A 60 0.66 10.19 2.50
CA GLU A 60 1.06 11.43 1.82
C GLU A 60 2.51 11.81 2.11
N LYS A 61 2.95 11.65 3.36
CA LYS A 61 4.35 11.88 3.73
C LYS A 61 5.30 10.93 3.00
N ARG A 62 4.97 9.63 2.94
CA ARG A 62 5.79 8.63 2.22
C ARG A 62 5.85 8.89 0.73
N VAL A 63 4.73 9.28 0.10
CA VAL A 63 4.71 9.65 -1.32
C VAL A 63 5.65 10.82 -1.59
N LYS A 64 5.60 11.88 -0.78
CA LYS A 64 6.51 13.04 -0.91
C LYS A 64 7.98 12.68 -0.70
N GLU A 65 8.28 11.74 0.20
CA GLU A 65 9.65 11.26 0.40
C GLU A 65 10.16 10.46 -0.80
N ILE A 66 9.30 9.66 -1.43
CA ILE A 66 9.64 8.90 -2.64
C ILE A 66 9.85 9.86 -3.82
N GLU A 67 8.94 10.82 -4.04
CA GLU A 67 9.07 11.83 -5.10
C GLU A 67 10.41 12.57 -5.02
N LYS A 68 10.78 13.05 -3.82
CA LYS A 68 12.07 13.72 -3.60
C LYS A 68 13.29 12.82 -3.84
N LYS A 69 13.18 11.51 -3.59
CA LYS A 69 14.27 10.57 -3.87
C LYS A 69 14.42 10.35 -5.36
N VAL A 70 13.31 10.15 -6.05
CA VAL A 70 13.25 9.97 -7.50
C VAL A 70 13.80 11.21 -8.22
N GLU A 71 13.41 12.42 -7.80
CA GLU A 71 13.96 13.67 -8.36
C GLU A 71 15.48 13.76 -8.20
N LYS A 72 16.01 13.43 -7.02
CA LYS A 72 17.46 13.45 -6.76
C LYS A 72 18.23 12.39 -7.55
N GLU A 73 17.64 11.23 -7.80
CA GLU A 73 18.26 10.20 -8.63
C GLU A 73 18.31 10.64 -10.09
N ILE A 74 17.23 11.25 -10.61
CA ILE A 74 17.20 11.82 -11.97
C ILE A 74 18.22 12.95 -12.13
N GLU A 75 18.35 13.86 -11.16
CA GLU A 75 19.34 14.94 -11.20
C GLU A 75 20.77 14.38 -11.27
N LYS A 76 21.09 13.36 -10.46
CA LYS A 76 22.41 12.71 -10.47
C LYS A 76 22.72 11.98 -11.77
N GLU A 77 21.75 11.25 -12.33
CA GLU A 77 21.91 10.61 -13.64
C GLU A 77 22.10 11.66 -14.76
N SER A 78 21.48 12.84 -14.62
CA SER A 78 21.64 13.94 -15.59
C SER A 78 23.00 14.64 -15.50
N GLU A 79 23.62 14.68 -14.31
CA GLU A 79 24.96 15.24 -14.12
C GLU A 79 26.03 14.26 -14.59
N GLU A 80 25.91 12.95 -14.31
CA GLU A 80 26.87 11.94 -14.78
C GLU A 80 26.88 11.80 -16.31
N ASN A 81 25.73 11.91 -16.98
CA ASN A 81 25.67 11.85 -18.45
C ASN A 81 26.20 13.12 -19.17
N ASN A 82 26.42 14.23 -18.47
CA ASN A 82 26.99 15.46 -19.06
C ASN A 82 28.54 15.49 -19.05
N TYR A 83 29.20 14.55 -18.37
CA TYR A 83 30.67 14.48 -18.32
C TYR A 83 31.30 13.54 -19.37
N ASP A 84 30.47 12.80 -20.13
CA ASP A 84 30.91 11.84 -21.16
C ASP A 84 30.68 12.33 -22.63
N GLN A 85 30.38 13.61 -22.84
CA GLN A 85 30.37 14.28 -24.18
C GLN A 85 31.50 15.30 -24.32
#